data_AF-K9PFX2-F1
#
_entry.id   AF-K9PFX2-F1
#
_cell.length_a   1.000
_cell.length_b   1.000
_cell.length_c   1.000
_cell.angle_alpha   90.00
_cell.angle_beta   90.00
_cell.angle_gamma   90.00
#
_symmetry.space_group_name_H-M   'P 1'
#
loop_
_entity.id
_entity.type
_entity.pdbx_description
1 polymer ?
#
loop_
_entity_poly.entity_id
_entity_poly.type
_entity_poly.pdbx_seq_one_letter_code
_entity_poly.pdbx_strand_id
1 'polypeptide(L)'
;MHLIVVLLPILSVLPFLFSTAETAIAIPYRSGGKCSSSGIDIDLVTGQTRSIFMPPDPSCYGSEAVPQRQPRPQGYQFHFSNNCSRPVQVAVIYLNLNNNWETRGWWRFAPGETANLSSNKEGIPIISHNKIFYFYAQTVDSSERLIWDGNTYMSLNGERLGFREMQQQQADNNNFSVQCK
;
A
#
# COMPACT_ATOMS: atom_id res chain seq x y z
N MET A 1 8.29 37.64 -43.09
CA MET A 1 9.21 38.25 -42.11
C MET A 1 8.36 38.79 -40.97
N HIS A 2 8.02 37.98 -39.96
CA HIS A 2 8.77 37.79 -38.71
C HIS A 2 9.26 39.11 -38.07
N LEU A 3 8.47 39.67 -37.15
CA LEU A 3 9.04 40.24 -35.93
C LEU A 3 8.08 40.01 -34.76
N ILE A 4 8.64 39.39 -33.73
CA ILE A 4 8.02 38.84 -32.53
C ILE A 4 7.92 39.95 -31.48
N VAL A 5 6.73 40.12 -30.90
CA VAL A 5 6.47 40.91 -29.70
C VAL A 5 6.71 40.03 -28.49
N VAL A 6 7.77 40.27 -27.72
CA VAL A 6 7.88 39.78 -26.33
C VAL A 6 8.64 40.80 -25.50
N LEU A 7 7.94 41.52 -24.64
CA LEU A 7 8.51 42.15 -23.44
C LEU A 7 7.52 41.91 -22.30
N LEU A 8 7.83 40.92 -21.47
CA LEU A 8 7.13 40.61 -20.22
C LEU A 8 7.70 41.45 -19.07
N PRO A 9 6.87 41.81 -18.06
CA PRO A 9 7.23 42.73 -16.99
C PRO A 9 8.06 42.09 -15.88
N ILE A 10 8.82 42.97 -15.23
CA ILE A 10 9.87 42.73 -14.23
C ILE A 10 9.30 42.30 -12.87
N LEU A 11 10.05 41.41 -12.23
CA LEU A 11 9.94 40.84 -10.89
C LEU A 11 9.36 41.76 -9.80
N SER A 12 8.42 41.22 -9.03
CA SER A 12 8.19 41.60 -7.64
C SER A 12 7.73 40.38 -6.83
N VAL A 13 8.59 39.88 -5.94
CA VAL A 13 8.19 38.91 -4.90
C VAL A 13 8.81 39.33 -3.57
N LEU A 14 7.91 39.41 -2.59
CA LEU A 14 8.03 39.86 -1.21
C LEU A 14 8.88 38.92 -0.31
N PRO A 15 9.31 39.39 0.88
CA PRO A 15 10.21 38.67 1.77
C PRO A 15 9.50 37.55 2.55
N PHE A 16 10.18 36.41 2.67
CA PHE A 16 9.81 35.29 3.54
C PHE A 16 10.05 35.66 5.01
N LEU A 17 8.96 35.69 5.80
CA LEU A 17 9.00 35.66 7.26
C LEU A 17 9.32 34.23 7.71
N PHE A 18 10.50 34.01 8.27
CA PHE A 18 10.83 32.78 8.99
C PHE A 18 10.22 32.84 10.39
N SER A 19 9.28 31.91 10.65
CA SER A 19 8.70 31.65 11.96
C SER A 19 9.65 30.79 12.79
N THR A 20 9.83 31.19 14.05
CA THR A 20 10.67 30.56 15.06
C THR A 20 10.07 29.26 15.59
N ALA A 21 10.86 28.18 15.62
CA ALA A 21 10.52 26.98 16.38
C ALA A 21 11.70 26.56 17.28
N GLU A 22 11.52 26.92 18.54
CA GLU A 22 11.88 26.26 19.80
C GLU A 22 13.03 25.24 19.85
N THR A 23 14.01 25.59 20.68
CA THR A 23 15.10 24.77 21.20
C THR A 23 14.57 23.71 22.17
N ALA A 24 14.60 22.44 21.79
CA ALA A 24 14.36 21.33 22.71
C ALA A 24 15.65 20.99 23.47
N ILE A 25 15.61 21.10 24.79
CA ILE A 25 16.70 20.75 25.71
C ILE A 25 16.70 19.21 25.89
N ALA A 26 17.80 18.56 25.49
CA ALA A 26 18.03 17.14 25.77
C ALA A 26 18.56 16.96 27.20
N ILE A 27 17.80 16.27 28.05
CA ILE A 27 18.26 15.79 29.36
C ILE A 27 18.83 14.37 29.17
N PRO A 28 20.07 14.08 29.59
CA PRO A 28 20.57 12.71 29.59
C PRO A 28 19.93 11.93 30.75
N TYR A 29 19.14 10.91 30.43
CA TYR A 29 18.60 9.97 31.41
C TYR A 29 19.69 8.95 31.79
N ARG A 30 20.03 8.91 33.08
CA ARG A 30 21.06 8.04 33.67
C ARG A 30 20.46 6.64 33.90
N SER A 31 20.76 5.66 33.06
CA SER A 31 20.37 4.26 33.31
C SER A 31 21.37 3.59 34.27
N GLY A 32 20.84 3.01 35.35
CA GLY A 32 21.68 2.36 36.36
C GLY A 32 20.88 1.79 37.52
N GLY A 33 19.83 1.01 37.24
CA GLY A 33 19.13 0.20 38.24
C GLY A 33 19.40 -1.28 37.99
N LYS A 34 20.06 -1.96 38.94
CA LYS A 34 20.24 -3.42 38.91
C LYS A 34 18.89 -4.10 39.10
N CYS A 35 18.39 -4.79 38.08
CA CYS A 35 17.20 -5.63 38.17
C CYS A 35 17.61 -6.98 38.76
N SER A 36 17.11 -7.34 39.95
CA SER A 36 17.28 -8.67 40.54
C SER A 36 15.89 -9.30 40.73
N SER A 37 15.65 -10.44 40.10
CA SER A 37 14.34 -11.10 40.00
C SER A 37 14.16 -12.28 40.97
N SER A 38 14.90 -12.32 42.08
CA SER A 38 14.80 -13.41 43.06
C SER A 38 14.32 -12.89 44.41
N GLY A 39 13.09 -13.27 44.79
CA GLY A 39 12.55 -13.13 46.14
C GLY A 39 12.49 -14.49 46.83
N ILE A 40 12.65 -14.50 48.15
CA ILE A 40 12.48 -15.68 48.99
C ILE A 40 11.29 -15.42 49.89
N ASP A 41 10.31 -16.33 49.87
CA ASP A 41 9.21 -16.31 50.83
C ASP A 41 9.39 -17.47 51.83
N ILE A 42 9.18 -17.18 53.10
CA ILE A 42 9.33 -18.13 54.20
C ILE A 42 7.93 -18.42 54.74
N ASP A 43 7.48 -19.66 54.57
CA ASP A 43 6.22 -20.11 55.15
C ASP A 43 6.36 -20.18 56.68
N LEU A 44 5.72 -19.24 57.38
CA LEU A 44 5.80 -19.11 58.85
C LEU A 44 5.09 -20.24 59.61
N VAL A 45 4.34 -21.11 58.93
CA VAL A 45 3.65 -22.27 59.53
C VAL A 45 4.49 -23.54 59.40
N THR A 46 5.21 -23.70 58.28
CA THR A 46 5.97 -24.93 57.99
C THR A 46 7.50 -24.75 58.06
N GLY A 47 8.00 -23.52 58.14
CA GLY A 47 9.43 -23.20 58.14
C GLY A 47 10.13 -23.47 56.81
N GLN A 48 9.39 -23.81 55.75
CA GLN A 48 9.95 -24.07 54.44
C GLN A 48 10.14 -22.78 53.64
N THR A 49 11.35 -22.63 53.11
CA THR A 49 11.73 -21.55 52.21
C THR A 49 11.39 -21.95 50.77
N ARG A 50 10.59 -21.14 50.07
CA ARG A 50 10.27 -21.36 48.65
C ARG A 50 10.81 -20.22 47.81
N SER A 51 11.52 -20.57 46.73
CA SER A 51 11.86 -19.62 45.68
C SER A 51 10.59 -19.38 44.86
N ILE A 52 10.05 -18.17 44.98
CA ILE A 52 8.92 -17.73 44.17
C ILE A 52 9.45 -16.94 43.00
N PHE A 53 9.06 -17.34 41.79
CA PHE A 53 9.29 -16.56 40.59
C PHE A 53 8.34 -15.36 40.63
N MET A 54 8.83 -14.23 41.15
CA MET A 54 8.08 -12.98 41.06
C MET A 54 8.07 -12.57 39.58
N PRO A 55 6.91 -12.21 39.01
CA PRO A 55 6.89 -11.63 37.67
C PRO A 55 7.82 -10.41 37.69
N PRO A 56 8.65 -10.22 36.65
CA PRO A 56 9.57 -9.09 36.61
C PRO A 56 8.78 -7.80 36.77
N ASP A 57 9.26 -6.92 37.65
CA ASP A 57 8.67 -5.62 37.90
C ASP A 57 8.46 -4.90 36.55
N PRO A 58 7.23 -4.41 36.24
CA PRO A 58 6.95 -3.67 35.01
C PRO A 58 7.89 -2.46 34.80
N SER A 59 8.48 -1.93 35.87
CA SER A 59 9.48 -0.86 35.82
C SER A 59 10.84 -1.27 35.23
N CYS A 60 11.09 -2.59 35.08
CA CYS A 60 12.31 -3.14 34.48
C CYS A 60 12.27 -3.22 32.95
N TYR A 61 11.10 -3.06 32.33
CA TYR A 61 11.02 -2.92 30.88
C TYR A 61 11.44 -1.52 30.51
N GLY A 62 12.72 -1.37 30.10
CA GLY A 62 13.17 -0.20 29.39
C GLY A 62 12.20 0.10 28.24
N SER A 63 11.92 1.38 28.01
CA SER A 63 11.02 1.87 26.97
C SER A 63 11.57 1.67 25.54
N GLU A 64 12.12 0.49 25.25
CA GLU A 64 12.45 0.09 23.89
C GLU A 64 11.13 -0.06 23.14
N ALA A 65 10.81 0.97 22.36
CA ALA A 65 9.66 1.00 21.51
C ALA A 65 9.64 -0.29 20.67
N VAL A 66 8.68 -1.17 20.94
CA VAL A 66 8.36 -2.28 20.06
C VAL A 66 8.22 -1.69 18.66
N PRO A 67 9.00 -2.12 17.66
CA PRO A 67 8.83 -1.66 16.29
C PRO A 67 7.37 -1.90 15.92
N GLN A 68 6.61 -0.82 15.78
CA GLN A 68 5.20 -0.90 15.42
C GLN A 68 5.15 -1.64 14.08
N ARG A 69 4.58 -2.86 14.05
CA ARG A 69 4.27 -3.53 12.80
C ARG A 69 3.39 -2.56 12.02
N GLN A 70 3.86 -2.10 10.86
CA GLN A 70 3.07 -1.20 10.03
C GLN A 70 1.68 -1.82 9.85
N PRO A 71 0.58 -1.05 10.05
CA PRO A 71 -0.75 -1.58 9.85
C PRO A 71 -0.79 -2.16 8.43
N ARG A 72 -1.08 -3.47 8.32
CA ARG A 72 -1.29 -4.09 7.02
C ARG A 72 -2.36 -3.27 6.29
N PRO A 73 -2.15 -2.95 5.00
CA PRO A 73 -3.18 -2.26 4.22
C PRO A 73 -4.50 -3.00 4.43
N GLN A 74 -5.52 -2.30 4.93
CA GLN A 74 -6.83 -2.89 5.13
C GLN A 74 -7.46 -3.05 3.74
N GLY A 75 -7.15 -4.14 3.05
CA GLY A 75 -7.70 -4.46 1.74
C GLY A 75 -6.75 -5.26 0.85
N TYR A 76 -7.24 -5.52 -0.36
CA TYR A 76 -6.60 -6.39 -1.35
C TYR A 76 -5.97 -5.54 -2.45
N GLN A 77 -4.64 -5.62 -2.59
CA GLN A 77 -3.94 -4.95 -3.68
C GLN A 77 -4.10 -5.73 -4.98
N PHE A 78 -4.02 -5.05 -6.11
CA PHE A 78 -4.06 -5.67 -7.42
C PHE A 78 -2.67 -5.89 -7.98
N HIS A 79 -2.34 -7.14 -8.27
CA HIS A 79 -1.09 -7.52 -8.91
C HIS A 79 -1.39 -8.16 -10.26
N PHE A 80 -0.84 -7.58 -11.32
CA PHE A 80 -1.08 -8.03 -12.68
C PHE A 80 0.21 -8.55 -13.31
N SER A 81 0.09 -9.67 -14.03
CA SER A 81 1.18 -10.25 -14.81
C SER A 81 0.77 -10.41 -16.27
N ASN A 82 1.54 -9.81 -17.18
CA ASN A 82 1.39 -10.00 -18.61
C ASN A 82 2.21 -11.21 -19.07
N ASN A 83 1.61 -12.39 -19.06
CA ASN A 83 2.23 -13.61 -19.57
C ASN A 83 2.03 -13.76 -21.10
N CYS A 84 1.55 -12.74 -21.79
CA CYS A 84 1.48 -12.69 -23.24
C CYS A 84 2.80 -12.13 -23.80
N SER A 85 3.22 -12.61 -24.98
CA SER A 85 4.41 -12.14 -25.70
C SER A 85 4.23 -10.75 -26.33
N ARG A 86 3.06 -10.14 -26.14
CA ARG A 86 2.65 -8.84 -26.71
C ARG A 86 2.34 -7.85 -25.59
N PRO A 87 2.57 -6.54 -25.79
CA PRO A 87 2.17 -5.54 -24.81
C PRO A 87 0.65 -5.48 -24.68
N VAL A 88 0.19 -5.38 -23.44
CA VAL A 88 -1.22 -5.40 -23.07
C VAL A 88 -1.56 -4.15 -22.30
N GLN A 89 -2.78 -3.64 -22.47
CA GLN A 89 -3.38 -2.70 -21.54
C GLN A 89 -4.56 -3.32 -20.82
N VAL A 90 -4.72 -2.98 -19.54
CA VAL A 90 -5.72 -3.54 -18.65
C VAL A 90 -6.56 -2.44 -17.98
N ALA A 91 -7.82 -2.76 -17.71
CA ALA A 91 -8.75 -1.99 -16.91
C ALA A 91 -9.42 -2.93 -15.90
N VAL A 92 -9.83 -2.39 -14.74
CA VAL A 92 -10.51 -3.16 -13.69
C VAL A 92 -11.73 -2.43 -13.14
N ILE A 93 -12.72 -3.20 -12.70
CA ILE A 93 -13.84 -2.77 -11.87
C ILE A 93 -13.65 -3.39 -10.49
N TYR A 94 -13.63 -2.58 -9.45
CA TYR A 94 -13.42 -3.07 -8.08
C TYR A 94 -14.20 -2.26 -7.06
N LEU A 95 -14.47 -2.87 -5.91
CA LEU A 95 -15.06 -2.20 -4.76
C LEU A 95 -13.95 -1.47 -3.98
N ASN A 96 -13.92 -0.15 -4.00
CA ASN A 96 -12.91 0.63 -3.29
C ASN A 96 -13.15 0.63 -1.76
N LEU A 97 -12.22 1.22 -1.00
CA LEU A 97 -12.30 1.24 0.47
C LEU A 97 -13.48 2.06 1.04
N ASN A 98 -14.12 2.87 0.19
CA ASN A 98 -15.34 3.61 0.55
C ASN A 98 -16.62 2.85 0.17
N ASN A 99 -16.53 1.54 -0.13
CA ASN A 99 -17.63 0.68 -0.56
C ASN A 99 -18.32 1.13 -1.86
N ASN A 100 -17.59 1.82 -2.75
CA ASN A 100 -18.09 2.21 -4.06
C ASN A 100 -17.44 1.35 -5.15
N TRP A 101 -18.25 0.86 -6.09
CA TRP A 101 -17.74 0.23 -7.31
C TRP A 101 -17.13 1.28 -8.22
N GLU A 102 -15.87 1.09 -8.59
CA GLU A 102 -15.10 2.03 -9.38
C GLU A 102 -14.48 1.31 -10.59
N THR A 103 -14.53 1.95 -11.75
CA THR A 103 -13.88 1.45 -12.98
C THR A 103 -12.64 2.29 -13.23
N ARG A 104 -11.47 1.65 -13.31
CA ARG A 104 -10.19 2.31 -13.57
C ARG A 104 -9.41 1.62 -14.67
N GLY A 105 -8.57 2.41 -15.32
CA GLY A 105 -7.70 2.02 -16.42
C GLY A 105 -7.22 3.28 -17.15
N TRP A 106 -6.32 3.20 -18.12
CA TRP A 106 -5.64 2.00 -18.61
C TRP A 106 -4.24 1.90 -18.02
N TRP A 107 -3.86 0.71 -17.55
CA TRP A 107 -2.46 0.39 -17.24
C TRP A 107 -1.85 -0.39 -18.40
N ARG A 108 -0.64 -0.04 -18.80
CA ARG A 108 0.08 -0.69 -19.90
C ARG A 108 1.21 -1.54 -19.34
N PHE A 109 1.37 -2.72 -19.93
CA PHE A 109 2.36 -3.71 -19.53
C PHE A 109 3.11 -4.20 -20.77
N ALA A 110 4.43 -4.20 -20.72
CA ALA A 110 5.29 -4.85 -21.69
C ALA A 110 5.14 -6.39 -21.63
N PRO A 111 5.59 -7.13 -22.66
CA PRO A 111 5.64 -8.59 -22.61
C PRO A 111 6.42 -9.10 -21.40
N GLY A 112 5.83 -10.01 -20.61
CA GLY A 112 6.43 -10.56 -19.40
C GLY A 112 6.43 -9.63 -18.18
N GLU A 113 5.94 -8.39 -18.32
CA GLU A 113 5.94 -7.44 -17.21
C GLU A 113 4.93 -7.83 -16.13
N THR A 114 5.32 -7.64 -14.88
CA THR A 114 4.49 -7.91 -13.72
C THR A 114 4.62 -6.74 -12.74
N ALA A 115 3.51 -6.13 -12.34
CA ALA A 115 3.51 -5.01 -11.40
C ALA A 115 2.16 -4.85 -10.66
N ASN A 116 2.17 -4.02 -9.62
CA ASN A 116 0.95 -3.59 -8.93
C ASN A 116 0.21 -2.53 -9.75
N LEU A 117 -1.11 -2.63 -9.82
CA LEU A 117 -1.93 -1.58 -10.40
C LEU A 117 -1.90 -0.35 -9.50
N SER A 118 -1.61 0.81 -10.09
CA SER A 118 -1.40 2.06 -9.36
C SER A 118 -2.46 3.09 -9.67
N SER A 119 -2.87 3.85 -8.65
CA SER A 119 -3.84 4.93 -8.75
C SER A 119 -3.30 6.17 -9.48
N ASN A 120 -1.98 6.35 -9.46
CA ASN A 120 -1.28 7.52 -10.01
C ASN A 120 0.12 7.16 -10.50
N LYS A 121 0.86 8.16 -10.98
CA LYS A 121 2.24 8.02 -11.51
C LYS A 121 3.30 7.79 -10.42
N GLU A 122 2.95 8.04 -9.16
CA GLU A 122 3.85 7.84 -8.01
C GLU A 122 3.86 6.38 -7.54
N GLY A 123 3.05 5.51 -8.16
CA GLY A 123 3.02 4.08 -7.84
C GLY A 123 2.17 3.73 -6.62
N ILE A 124 1.27 4.63 -6.19
CA ILE A 124 0.36 4.34 -5.07
C ILE A 124 -0.60 3.23 -5.49
N PRO A 125 -0.58 2.02 -4.88
CA PRO A 125 -1.38 0.90 -5.34
C PRO A 125 -2.88 1.18 -5.17
N ILE A 126 -3.69 0.69 -6.11
CA ILE A 126 -5.13 0.60 -5.87
C ILE A 126 -5.44 -0.56 -4.92
N ILE A 127 -6.39 -0.34 -4.00
CA ILE A 127 -6.76 -1.29 -2.96
C ILE A 127 -8.27 -1.51 -3.02
N SER A 128 -8.69 -2.77 -2.99
CA SER A 128 -10.11 -3.15 -2.90
C SER A 128 -10.50 -3.63 -1.50
N HIS A 129 -11.77 -3.43 -1.16
CA HIS A 129 -12.37 -3.95 0.06
C HIS A 129 -12.62 -5.47 0.01
N ASN A 130 -12.73 -6.08 -1.18
CA ASN A 130 -13.04 -7.51 -1.35
C ASN A 130 -12.18 -8.19 -2.44
N LYS A 131 -12.37 -9.50 -2.60
CA LYS A 131 -11.67 -10.36 -3.58
C LYS A 131 -12.46 -10.58 -4.89
N ILE A 132 -13.56 -9.86 -5.07
CA ILE A 132 -14.41 -9.94 -6.25
C ILE A 132 -14.17 -8.68 -7.06
N PHE A 133 -13.62 -8.85 -8.25
CA PHE A 133 -13.35 -7.75 -9.17
C PHE A 133 -13.58 -8.21 -10.59
N TYR A 134 -13.63 -7.27 -11.52
CA TYR A 134 -13.77 -7.56 -12.93
C TYR A 134 -12.61 -6.95 -13.68
N PHE A 135 -12.12 -7.58 -14.74
CA PHE A 135 -11.06 -7.02 -15.56
C PHE A 135 -11.39 -7.10 -17.04
N TYR A 136 -10.82 -6.17 -17.79
CA TYR A 136 -10.77 -6.18 -19.25
C TYR A 136 -9.32 -5.97 -19.66
N ALA A 137 -8.84 -6.71 -20.66
CA ALA A 137 -7.52 -6.48 -21.22
C ALA A 137 -7.53 -6.57 -22.74
N GLN A 138 -6.62 -5.85 -23.39
CA GLN A 138 -6.40 -5.94 -24.83
C GLN A 138 -4.94 -5.68 -25.22
N THR A 139 -4.49 -6.26 -26.32
CA THR A 139 -3.18 -5.94 -26.92
C THR A 139 -3.17 -4.55 -27.55
N VAL A 140 -2.00 -3.89 -27.56
CA VAL A 140 -1.85 -2.50 -28.07
C VAL A 140 -1.00 -2.37 -29.34
N ASP A 141 -0.38 -3.46 -29.81
CA ASP A 141 0.73 -3.46 -30.78
C ASP A 141 0.39 -3.81 -32.24
N SER A 142 -0.82 -4.26 -32.59
CA SER A 142 -1.08 -4.71 -33.96
C SER A 142 -2.52 -4.51 -34.47
N SER A 143 -2.70 -4.81 -35.77
CA SER A 143 -3.98 -4.84 -36.48
C SER A 143 -4.93 -5.93 -35.97
N GLU A 144 -4.40 -7.00 -35.36
CA GLU A 144 -5.20 -8.06 -34.74
C GLU A 144 -5.17 -7.92 -33.22
N ARG A 145 -6.23 -7.28 -32.72
CA ARG A 145 -6.42 -7.04 -31.28
C ARG A 145 -6.89 -8.32 -30.60
N LEU A 146 -6.05 -8.89 -29.74
CA LEU A 146 -6.47 -9.91 -28.79
C LEU A 146 -7.18 -9.22 -27.62
N ILE A 147 -8.30 -9.80 -27.19
CA ILE A 147 -9.16 -9.25 -26.14
C ILE A 147 -9.41 -10.33 -25.09
N TRP A 148 -9.31 -9.95 -23.82
CA TRP A 148 -9.76 -10.73 -22.68
C TRP A 148 -10.93 -9.98 -22.04
N ASP A 149 -12.13 -10.42 -22.36
CA ASP A 149 -13.40 -9.82 -21.95
C ASP A 149 -14.31 -10.83 -21.22
N GLY A 150 -15.46 -10.32 -20.82
CA GLY A 150 -16.57 -11.06 -20.23
C GLY A 150 -17.90 -10.32 -20.38
N ASN A 151 -18.88 -10.71 -19.57
CA ASN A 151 -20.28 -10.33 -19.79
C ASN A 151 -20.75 -9.12 -18.97
N THR A 152 -19.89 -8.54 -18.13
CA THR A 152 -20.23 -7.37 -17.30
C THR A 152 -19.85 -6.09 -18.02
N TYR A 153 -20.82 -5.40 -18.61
CA TYR A 153 -20.54 -4.22 -19.43
C TYR A 153 -20.47 -2.93 -18.60
N MET A 154 -19.37 -2.17 -18.75
CA MET A 154 -19.21 -0.82 -18.20
C MET A 154 -18.56 0.11 -19.21
N SER A 155 -18.84 1.40 -19.08
CA SER A 155 -18.22 2.44 -19.91
C SER A 155 -16.93 2.94 -19.27
N LEU A 156 -15.84 2.95 -20.04
CA LEU A 156 -14.57 3.56 -19.65
C LEU A 156 -14.10 4.49 -20.78
N ASN A 157 -13.92 5.77 -20.48
CA ASN A 157 -13.56 6.81 -21.47
C ASN A 157 -14.49 6.85 -22.71
N GLY A 158 -15.79 6.59 -22.52
CA GLY A 158 -16.80 6.59 -23.58
C GLY A 158 -16.93 5.29 -24.39
N GLU A 159 -16.05 4.31 -24.16
CA GLU A 159 -16.10 2.99 -24.78
C GLU A 159 -16.82 1.99 -23.86
N ARG A 160 -17.75 1.20 -24.41
CA ARG A 160 -18.44 0.13 -23.68
C ARG A 160 -17.62 -1.15 -23.75
N LEU A 161 -17.09 -1.58 -22.62
CA LEU A 161 -16.21 -2.75 -22.51
C LEU A 161 -16.90 -3.86 -21.72
N GLY A 162 -16.72 -5.12 -22.12
CA GLY A 162 -17.20 -6.30 -21.41
C GLY A 162 -16.16 -6.83 -20.44
N PHE A 163 -16.32 -6.61 -19.14
CA PHE A 163 -15.38 -7.06 -18.13
C PHE A 163 -15.67 -8.50 -17.71
N ARG A 164 -14.61 -9.27 -17.49
CA ARG A 164 -14.63 -10.64 -16.97
C ARG A 164 -14.54 -10.63 -15.45
N GLU A 165 -15.47 -11.33 -14.80
CA GLU A 165 -15.43 -11.53 -13.35
C GLU A 165 -14.24 -12.40 -12.93
N MET A 166 -13.59 -12.01 -11.84
CA MET A 166 -12.56 -12.75 -11.15
C MET A 166 -12.98 -12.94 -9.70
N GLN A 167 -12.91 -14.18 -9.24
CA GLN A 167 -13.14 -14.54 -7.85
C GLN A 167 -11.94 -15.33 -7.34
N GLN A 168 -11.16 -14.71 -6.44
CA GLN A 168 -10.02 -15.39 -5.82
C GLN A 168 -10.40 -16.01 -4.48
N GLN A 169 -10.38 -17.34 -4.43
CA GLN A 169 -10.79 -18.12 -3.26
C GLN A 169 -9.72 -18.16 -2.15
N GLN A 170 -8.42 -18.01 -2.47
CA GLN A 170 -7.32 -18.26 -1.50
C GLN A 170 -6.12 -17.30 -1.53
N ALA A 171 -6.18 -16.17 -2.25
CA ALA A 171 -5.04 -15.25 -2.34
C ALA A 171 -5.09 -14.16 -1.25
N ASP A 172 -3.91 -13.74 -0.77
CA ASP A 172 -3.74 -12.59 0.12
C ASP A 172 -4.02 -11.26 -0.59
N ASN A 173 -3.88 -11.23 -1.92
CA ASN A 173 -4.09 -10.08 -2.81
C ASN A 173 -4.86 -10.49 -4.07
N ASN A 174 -5.36 -9.50 -4.81
CA ASN A 174 -6.05 -9.68 -6.09
C ASN A 174 -5.03 -9.89 -7.23
N ASN A 175 -4.51 -11.11 -7.35
CA ASN A 175 -3.51 -11.49 -8.35
C ASN A 175 -4.19 -12.05 -9.61
N PHE A 176 -3.82 -11.56 -10.79
CA PHE A 176 -4.36 -12.07 -12.05
C PHE A 176 -3.37 -11.91 -13.19
N SER A 177 -3.56 -12.69 -14.26
CA SER A 177 -2.69 -12.66 -15.43
C SER A 177 -3.47 -12.94 -16.70
N VAL A 178 -2.86 -12.56 -17.83
CA VAL A 178 -3.35 -12.91 -19.17
C VAL A 178 -2.26 -13.61 -19.95
N GLN A 179 -2.66 -14.52 -20.83
CA GLN A 179 -1.80 -15.24 -21.76
C GLN A 179 -2.37 -15.10 -23.17
N CYS A 180 -1.49 -15.00 -24.17
CA CYS A 180 -1.93 -15.12 -25.56
C CYS A 180 -2.49 -16.54 -25.79
N LYS A 181 -3.52 -16.66 -26.61
CA LYS A 181 -4.05 -17.96 -27.06
C LYS A 181 -3.28 -18.48 -28.25
#